data_AF-A0A7C8MWA2-F1
#
_entry.id   AF-A0A7C8MWA2-F1
#
_cell.length_a   1.000
_cell.length_b   1.000
_cell.length_c   1.000
_cell.angle_alpha   90.00
_cell.angle_beta   90.00
_cell.angle_gamma   90.00
#
_symmetry.space_group_name_H-M   'P 1'
#
loop_
_entity.id
_entity.type
_entity.pdbx_description
1 polymer ?
#
loop_
_entity_poly.entity_id
_entity_poly.type
_entity_poly.pdbx_seq_one_letter_code
_entity_poly.pdbx_strand_id
1 'polypeptide(L)'
;MTTLSTNIDSGSTIKPTIQDFGLRRGPWRWEPKDTAFIDTYLVLSTLNNSSRPSSPNIPTPEWTAFKIELPRPASSRSADLLNGYAVSPSHHAYVTFCVELTRDTTRLTPMRYRDMLADNYASSSPSTSLSQLRWLGVSNILNLTARATFMRLFQLSNRDILSQGRVEVCPDTDLSEAEPDHKELRALLLHDPFARGVLALLHHHAQDLGHAFVKRFVFISEGWEGRAASAGPSVLELRLNLVVELARPGDNAGVVKADISKELLANL
;
A
#
# COMPACT_ATOMS: atom_id res chain seq x y z
N MET A 1 34.25 -44.22 7.75
CA MET A 1 33.16 -43.53 7.03
C MET A 1 32.13 -43.12 8.07
N THR A 2 32.21 -41.87 8.51
CA THR A 2 31.39 -41.32 9.59
C THR A 2 30.42 -40.33 8.95
N THR A 3 29.15 -40.70 8.87
CA THR A 3 28.07 -39.85 8.37
C THR A 3 27.74 -38.80 9.43
N LEU A 4 28.12 -37.55 9.16
CA LEU A 4 27.65 -36.37 9.89
C LEU A 4 26.22 -36.06 9.43
N SER A 5 25.25 -36.34 10.30
CA SER A 5 23.89 -35.84 10.18
C SER A 5 23.90 -34.33 10.36
N THR A 6 23.64 -33.58 9.28
CA THR A 6 23.32 -32.16 9.36
C THR A 6 21.90 -32.01 9.89
N ASN A 7 21.77 -31.70 11.18
CA ASN A 7 20.58 -31.07 11.71
C ASN A 7 20.43 -29.72 11.01
N ILE A 8 19.40 -29.60 10.17
CA ILE A 8 18.94 -28.30 9.67
C ILE A 8 18.18 -27.68 10.84
N ASP A 9 18.87 -26.83 11.59
CA ASP A 9 18.25 -25.90 12.51
C ASP A 9 17.18 -25.12 11.74
N SER A 10 15.92 -25.36 12.08
CA SER A 10 14.80 -24.47 11.75
C SER A 10 14.96 -23.20 12.60
N GLY A 11 15.97 -22.40 12.26
CA GLY A 11 16.19 -21.09 12.84
C GLY A 11 15.05 -20.18 12.43
N SER A 12 14.12 -19.93 13.34
CA SER A 12 13.24 -18.76 13.30
C SER A 12 14.15 -17.52 13.29
N THR A 13 14.54 -17.05 12.12
CA THR A 13 15.23 -15.78 11.95
C THR A 13 14.27 -14.69 12.41
N ILE A 14 14.50 -14.18 13.62
CA ILE A 14 13.78 -13.03 14.16
C ILE A 14 13.94 -11.90 13.15
N LYS A 15 12.82 -11.42 12.60
CA LYS A 15 12.85 -10.35 11.61
C LYS A 15 13.16 -9.03 12.29
N PRO A 16 14.01 -8.20 11.67
CA PRO A 16 14.34 -6.90 12.25
C PRO A 16 13.09 -6.03 12.27
N THR A 17 12.84 -5.45 13.43
CA THR A 17 11.78 -4.49 13.73
C THR A 17 12.28 -3.07 13.48
N ILE A 18 11.39 -2.08 13.47
CA ILE A 18 11.81 -0.67 13.36
C ILE A 18 12.82 -0.26 14.47
N GLN A 19 12.75 -0.88 15.65
CA GLN A 19 13.58 -0.54 16.81
C GLN A 19 15.04 -0.96 16.58
N ASP A 20 15.27 -2.04 15.84
CA ASP A 20 16.61 -2.50 15.45
C ASP A 20 17.34 -1.50 14.55
N PHE A 21 16.59 -0.59 13.90
CA PHE A 21 17.10 0.53 13.13
C PHE A 21 17.14 1.85 13.90
N GLY A 22 16.94 1.82 15.22
CA GLY A 22 16.91 2.98 16.10
C GLY A 22 15.67 3.87 15.94
N LEU A 23 14.65 3.40 15.22
CA LEU A 23 13.41 4.15 14.98
C LEU A 23 12.42 3.97 16.13
N ARG A 24 11.52 4.93 16.28
CA ARG A 24 10.51 4.92 17.35
C ARG A 24 9.10 4.91 16.78
N ARG A 25 8.28 3.94 17.21
CA ARG A 25 6.82 3.96 17.01
C ARG A 25 6.17 4.74 18.13
N GLY A 26 5.27 5.65 17.78
CA GLY A 26 4.43 6.37 18.73
C GLY A 26 3.00 6.49 18.24
N PRO A 27 2.05 6.86 19.12
CA PRO A 27 0.67 7.14 18.71
C PRO A 27 0.62 8.38 17.81
N TRP A 28 -0.33 8.38 16.88
CA TRP A 28 -0.64 9.51 16.00
C TRP A 28 -2.11 9.90 16.13
N ARG A 29 -2.42 11.18 15.87
CA ARG A 29 -3.80 11.64 15.83
C ARG A 29 -4.41 11.26 14.48
N TRP A 30 -5.32 10.30 14.49
CA TRP A 30 -6.13 9.95 13.33
C TRP A 30 -7.26 10.96 13.13
N GLU A 31 -7.53 11.35 11.88
CA GLU A 31 -8.75 12.04 11.48
C GLU A 31 -9.49 11.24 10.40
N PRO A 32 -10.84 11.20 10.39
CA PRO A 32 -11.60 10.41 9.42
C PRO A 32 -11.25 10.69 7.95
N LYS A 33 -10.89 11.93 7.62
CA LYS A 33 -10.49 12.35 6.27
C LYS A 33 -9.21 11.67 5.77
N ASP A 34 -8.41 11.11 6.67
CA ASP A 34 -7.14 10.47 6.35
C ASP A 34 -7.37 9.10 5.70
N THR A 35 -8.49 8.45 6.00
CA THR A 35 -8.85 7.09 5.54
C THR A 35 -10.16 7.03 4.74
N ALA A 36 -10.93 8.11 4.69
CA ALA A 36 -12.22 8.16 3.98
C ALA A 36 -12.19 7.64 2.53
N PHE A 37 -11.07 7.83 1.82
CA PHE A 37 -10.91 7.39 0.43
C PHE A 37 -10.93 5.85 0.28
N ILE A 38 -10.57 5.10 1.32
CA ILE A 38 -10.50 3.63 1.28
C ILE A 38 -11.74 2.96 1.90
N ASP A 39 -12.47 3.65 2.79
CA ASP A 39 -13.57 3.07 3.57
C ASP A 39 -14.65 2.40 2.71
N THR A 40 -14.97 2.98 1.54
CA THR A 40 -15.96 2.40 0.59
C THR A 40 -15.59 0.98 0.15
N TYR A 41 -14.30 0.65 0.00
CA TYR A 41 -13.85 -0.67 -0.42
C TYR A 41 -13.87 -1.70 0.73
N LEU A 42 -13.70 -1.21 1.96
CA LEU A 42 -13.72 -2.03 3.17
C LEU A 42 -15.15 -2.53 3.46
N VAL A 43 -16.13 -1.63 3.36
CA VAL A 43 -17.56 -1.92 3.58
C VAL A 43 -18.15 -2.89 2.55
N LEU A 44 -17.78 -2.76 1.27
CA LEU A 44 -18.27 -3.68 0.23
C LEU A 44 -17.71 -5.11 0.38
N SER A 45 -16.52 -5.23 0.95
CA SER A 45 -15.86 -6.53 1.15
C SER A 45 -16.51 -7.36 2.26
N THR A 46 -17.01 -6.70 3.31
CA THR A 46 -17.69 -7.38 4.42
C THR A 46 -19.08 -7.88 4.01
N LEU A 47 -19.75 -7.18 3.08
CA LEU A 47 -21.02 -7.60 2.50
C LEU A 47 -20.90 -8.85 1.61
N ASN A 48 -19.85 -8.97 0.80
CA ASN A 48 -19.68 -10.12 -0.10
C ASN A 48 -19.27 -11.41 0.61
N ASN A 49 -18.66 -11.32 1.79
CA ASN A 49 -18.25 -12.48 2.58
C ASN A 49 -19.32 -12.96 3.57
N SER A 50 -20.46 -12.26 3.67
CA SER A 50 -21.56 -12.65 4.56
C SER A 50 -22.72 -13.26 3.76
N SER A 51 -22.82 -14.59 3.79
CA SER A 51 -24.03 -15.30 3.38
C SER A 51 -25.23 -14.83 4.23
N ARG A 52 -26.06 -13.96 3.62
CA ARG A 52 -27.28 -13.31 4.16
C ARG A 52 -27.09 -12.45 5.43
N PRO A 53 -27.25 -11.12 5.35
CA PRO A 53 -27.38 -10.30 6.54
C PRO A 53 -28.86 -10.21 6.95
N SER A 54 -29.19 -10.77 8.12
CA SER A 54 -30.40 -10.41 8.87
C SER A 54 -30.12 -9.33 9.93
N SER A 55 -29.12 -8.45 9.70
CA SER A 55 -28.85 -7.32 10.59
C SER A 55 -28.16 -6.16 9.84
N PRO A 56 -28.62 -4.90 9.98
CA PRO A 56 -28.21 -3.77 9.13
C PRO A 56 -26.92 -3.05 9.59
N ASN A 57 -26.25 -3.53 10.64
CA ASN A 57 -25.07 -2.87 11.18
C ASN A 57 -23.80 -3.42 10.53
N ILE A 58 -23.45 -2.91 9.34
CA ILE A 58 -22.09 -3.08 8.83
C ILE A 58 -21.16 -2.27 9.76
N PRO A 59 -20.24 -2.90 10.48
CA PRO A 59 -19.36 -2.17 11.39
C PRO A 59 -18.48 -1.22 10.56
N THR A 60 -18.49 0.06 10.93
CA THR A 60 -17.56 1.05 10.38
C THR A 60 -16.12 0.64 10.71
N PRO A 61 -15.14 0.84 9.81
CA PRO A 61 -13.75 0.53 10.09
C PRO A 61 -13.24 1.23 11.35
N GLU A 62 -12.72 0.46 12.30
CA GLU A 62 -11.95 1.01 13.41
C GLU A 62 -10.53 1.30 12.94
N TRP A 63 -10.06 2.51 13.17
CA TRP A 63 -8.73 2.96 12.78
C TRP A 63 -7.90 3.30 14.01
N THR A 64 -6.68 2.75 14.07
CA THR A 64 -5.66 3.18 15.03
C THR A 64 -4.46 3.72 14.26
N ALA A 65 -4.05 4.95 14.55
CA ALA A 65 -2.95 5.61 13.86
C ALA A 65 -1.68 5.70 14.71
N PHE A 66 -0.56 5.62 14.00
CA PHE A 66 0.79 5.61 14.54
C PHE A 66 1.71 6.46 13.67
N LYS A 67 2.84 6.82 14.25
CA LYS A 67 3.95 7.47 13.57
C LYS A 67 5.26 6.74 13.84
N ILE A 68 6.15 6.78 12.86
CA ILE A 68 7.54 6.37 12.97
C ILE A 68 8.41 7.62 12.91
N GLU A 69 9.27 7.77 13.91
CA GLU A 69 10.17 8.93 14.04
C GLU A 69 11.63 8.48 14.08
N LEU A 70 12.52 9.34 13.57
CA LEU A 70 13.94 9.24 13.84
C LEU A 70 14.23 9.49 15.34
N PRO A 71 15.31 8.89 15.87
CA PRO A 71 15.77 9.22 17.20
C PRO A 71 16.10 10.71 17.28
N ARG A 72 15.61 11.37 18.33
CA ARG A 72 15.73 12.83 18.52
C ARG A 72 17.21 13.20 18.70
N PRO A 73 17.79 14.08 17.86
CA PRO A 73 19.08 14.69 18.17
C PRO A 73 18.97 15.49 19.47
N ALA A 74 20.01 15.47 20.31
CA ALA A 74 20.00 16.20 21.59
C ALA A 74 19.70 17.70 21.45
N SER A 75 19.93 18.28 20.27
CA SER A 75 19.70 19.69 19.94
C SER A 75 18.31 20.00 19.36
N SER A 76 17.49 19.00 19.00
CA SER A 76 16.22 19.24 18.33
C SER A 76 15.02 19.24 19.29
N ARG A 77 14.12 20.21 19.11
CA ARG A 77 12.85 20.29 19.84
C ARG A 77 11.76 19.38 19.29
N SER A 78 11.95 18.72 18.15
CA SER A 78 11.02 17.71 17.61
C SER A 78 11.80 16.54 17.00
N ALA A 79 11.24 15.33 17.11
CA ALA A 79 11.75 14.20 16.34
C ALA A 79 11.29 14.35 14.88
N ASP A 80 12.14 13.97 13.94
CA ASP A 80 11.82 14.01 12.51
C ASP A 80 10.85 12.86 12.18
N LEU A 81 9.68 13.19 11.65
CA LEU A 81 8.67 12.22 11.22
C LEU A 81 9.15 11.51 9.95
N LEU A 82 9.23 10.18 9.98
CA LEU A 82 9.54 9.38 8.80
C LEU A 82 8.30 8.82 8.11
N ASN A 83 7.31 8.39 8.90
CA ASN A 83 6.13 7.73 8.39
C ASN A 83 4.93 7.95 9.32
N GLY A 84 3.78 8.32 8.78
CA GLY A 84 2.49 8.29 9.47
C GLY A 84 1.58 7.25 8.83
N TYR A 85 0.94 6.40 9.63
CA TYR A 85 0.06 5.34 9.13
C TYR A 85 -1.09 5.03 10.07
N ALA A 86 -2.14 4.39 9.56
CA ALA A 86 -3.20 3.78 10.36
C ALA A 86 -3.47 2.35 9.92
N VAL A 87 -4.01 1.57 10.86
CA VAL A 87 -4.44 0.20 10.63
C VAL A 87 -5.88 0.00 11.07
N SER A 88 -6.57 -0.85 10.33
CA SER A 88 -7.87 -1.42 10.73
C SER A 88 -7.72 -2.95 10.77
N PRO A 89 -7.46 -3.54 11.95
CA PRO A 89 -7.31 -4.98 12.07
C PRO A 89 -8.53 -5.77 11.60
N SER A 90 -9.76 -5.32 11.90
CA SER A 90 -10.99 -6.05 11.56
C SER A 90 -11.28 -6.05 10.05
N HIS A 91 -10.82 -5.03 9.32
CA HIS A 91 -10.95 -4.91 7.87
C HIS A 91 -9.68 -5.33 7.13
N HIS A 92 -8.66 -5.77 7.86
CA HIS A 92 -7.35 -6.13 7.35
C HIS A 92 -6.72 -5.06 6.45
N ALA A 93 -6.80 -3.81 6.91
CA ALA A 93 -6.39 -2.63 6.15
C ALA A 93 -5.22 -1.89 6.80
N TYR A 94 -4.36 -1.31 5.96
CA TYR A 94 -3.25 -0.44 6.35
C TYR A 94 -3.20 0.76 5.42
N VAL A 95 -3.17 1.98 5.97
CA VAL A 95 -3.11 3.23 5.21
C VAL A 95 -1.90 4.03 5.64
N THR A 96 -1.13 4.51 4.66
CA THR A 96 -0.03 5.45 4.88
C THR A 96 -0.47 6.86 4.52
N PHE A 97 -0.13 7.84 5.35
CA PHE A 97 -0.48 9.25 5.17
C PHE A 97 0.71 10.15 4.84
N CYS A 98 1.90 9.77 5.28
CA CYS A 98 3.13 10.55 5.11
C CYS A 98 4.32 9.59 5.06
N VAL A 99 5.25 9.79 4.11
CA VAL A 99 6.50 9.03 4.03
C VAL A 99 7.62 9.97 3.62
N GLU A 100 8.62 10.12 4.48
CA GLU A 100 9.88 10.80 4.19
C GLU A 100 11.02 9.86 4.59
N LEU A 101 11.52 9.05 3.64
CA LEU A 101 12.66 8.14 3.87
C LEU A 101 13.97 8.65 3.27
N THR A 102 13.91 9.76 2.54
CA THR A 102 15.04 10.40 1.87
C THR A 102 14.92 11.91 1.94
N ARG A 103 16.03 12.60 2.18
CA ARG A 103 16.18 14.06 2.12
C ARG A 103 17.35 14.38 1.21
N ASP A 104 17.12 15.18 0.16
CA ASP A 104 18.15 15.57 -0.82
C ASP A 104 18.97 14.37 -1.34
N THR A 105 18.29 13.30 -1.76
CA THR A 105 18.84 11.99 -2.17
C THR A 105 19.47 11.13 -1.07
N THR A 106 19.75 11.71 0.09
CA THR A 106 20.31 10.99 1.23
C THR A 106 19.22 10.22 1.95
N ARG A 107 19.48 8.95 2.24
CA ARG A 107 18.55 8.10 2.98
C ARG A 107 18.56 8.42 4.47
N LEU A 108 17.38 8.55 5.07
CA LEU A 108 17.21 8.88 6.49
C LEU A 108 17.30 7.66 7.42
N THR A 109 16.95 6.46 6.94
CA THR A 109 17.07 5.21 7.71
C THR A 109 17.50 4.06 6.80
N PRO A 110 18.39 3.14 7.21
CA PRO A 110 18.74 1.98 6.40
C PRO A 110 17.54 1.04 6.14
N MET A 111 16.52 1.07 7.01
CA MET A 111 15.31 0.27 6.87
C MET A 111 14.56 0.60 5.58
N ARG A 112 14.16 -0.42 4.81
CA ARG A 112 13.34 -0.22 3.60
C ARG A 112 11.89 -0.03 3.98
N TYR A 113 11.17 0.77 3.19
CA TYR A 113 9.74 1.03 3.40
C TYR A 113 8.89 -0.25 3.50
N ARG A 114 9.13 -1.23 2.63
CA ARG A 114 8.41 -2.51 2.64
C ARG A 114 8.57 -3.27 3.96
N ASP A 115 9.77 -3.23 4.54
CA ASP A 115 10.08 -3.94 5.80
C ASP A 115 9.45 -3.18 6.97
N MET A 116 9.48 -1.84 6.91
CA MET A 116 8.78 -0.96 7.85
C MET A 116 7.26 -1.20 7.83
N LEU A 117 6.66 -1.34 6.65
CA LEU A 117 5.23 -1.60 6.50
C LEU A 117 4.86 -2.97 7.10
N ALA A 118 5.62 -4.01 6.76
CA ALA A 118 5.42 -5.37 7.30
C ALA A 118 5.48 -5.37 8.83
N ASP A 119 6.52 -4.76 9.42
CA ASP A 119 6.67 -4.65 10.87
C ASP A 119 5.56 -3.80 11.50
N ASN A 120 5.20 -2.67 10.89
CA ASN A 120 4.13 -1.79 11.38
C ASN A 120 2.78 -2.50 11.44
N TYR A 121 2.44 -3.24 10.39
CA TYR A 121 1.18 -3.96 10.34
C TYR A 121 1.16 -5.11 11.37
N ALA A 122 2.22 -5.93 11.41
CA ALA A 122 2.33 -7.04 12.36
C ALA A 122 2.35 -6.56 13.83
N SER A 123 2.96 -5.41 14.11
CA SER A 123 3.04 -4.83 15.45
C SER A 123 1.77 -4.10 15.90
N SER A 124 0.77 -3.94 15.03
CA SER A 124 -0.38 -3.07 15.30
C SER A 124 -1.39 -3.65 16.29
N SER A 125 -1.51 -4.97 16.34
CA SER A 125 -2.34 -5.70 17.32
C SER A 125 -1.82 -7.13 17.47
N PRO A 126 -1.93 -7.76 18.66
CA PRO A 126 -1.53 -9.15 18.88
C PRO A 126 -2.24 -10.15 17.97
N SER A 127 -3.43 -9.81 17.49
CA SER A 127 -4.24 -10.67 16.61
C SER A 127 -3.96 -10.46 15.12
N THR A 128 -3.15 -9.46 14.75
CA THR A 128 -2.89 -9.13 13.35
C THR A 128 -1.81 -10.03 12.80
N SER A 129 -2.16 -10.83 11.78
CA SER A 129 -1.18 -11.54 10.96
C SER A 129 -0.98 -10.82 9.65
N LEU A 130 0.26 -10.70 9.18
CA LEU A 130 0.56 -10.13 7.85
C LEU A 130 -0.17 -10.92 6.74
N SER A 131 -0.42 -12.21 6.96
CA SER A 131 -1.20 -13.09 6.08
C SER A 131 -2.68 -12.74 5.97
N GLN A 132 -3.18 -11.81 6.77
CA GLN A 132 -4.57 -11.33 6.66
C GLN A 132 -4.66 -10.03 5.88
N LEU A 133 -3.55 -9.27 5.76
CA LEU A 133 -3.51 -7.98 5.08
C LEU A 133 -4.17 -8.09 3.71
N ARG A 134 -5.19 -7.26 3.47
CA ARG A 134 -6.00 -7.29 2.26
C ARG A 134 -6.01 -5.93 1.56
N TRP A 135 -6.04 -4.85 2.34
CA TRP A 135 -6.21 -3.50 1.81
C TRP A 135 -5.03 -2.62 2.17
N LEU A 136 -4.42 -2.02 1.16
CA LEU A 136 -3.36 -1.04 1.30
C LEU A 136 -3.85 0.30 0.77
N GLY A 137 -3.63 1.37 1.53
CA GLY A 137 -3.94 2.73 1.13
C GLY A 137 -2.71 3.64 1.18
N VAL A 138 -2.60 4.54 0.23
CA VAL A 138 -1.67 5.68 0.27
C VAL A 138 -2.48 6.94 0.09
N SER A 139 -2.52 7.75 1.15
CA SER A 139 -3.26 9.01 1.20
C SER A 139 -2.38 10.16 0.73
N ASN A 140 -3.01 11.12 0.04
CA ASN A 140 -2.45 12.42 -0.31
C ASN A 140 -1.03 12.38 -0.92
N ILE A 141 -0.91 11.74 -2.08
CA ILE A 141 0.37 11.52 -2.76
C ILE A 141 0.95 12.85 -3.28
N LEU A 142 2.09 13.25 -2.70
CA LEU A 142 2.83 14.45 -3.12
C LEU A 142 3.99 14.15 -4.09
N ASN A 143 4.42 12.89 -4.19
CA ASN A 143 5.56 12.49 -5.01
C ASN A 143 5.30 12.76 -6.51
N LEU A 144 6.14 13.59 -7.14
CA LEU A 144 5.93 14.04 -8.53
C LEU A 144 5.88 12.90 -9.55
N THR A 145 6.71 11.86 -9.37
CA THR A 145 6.72 10.69 -10.26
C THR A 145 5.39 9.95 -10.19
N ALA A 146 4.90 9.68 -8.98
CA ALA A 146 3.59 9.04 -8.81
C ALA A 146 2.46 9.89 -9.40
N ARG A 147 2.49 11.22 -9.19
CA ARG A 147 1.48 12.13 -9.76
C ARG A 147 1.50 12.13 -11.29
N ALA A 148 2.68 12.06 -11.92
CA ALA A 148 2.78 11.90 -13.37
C ALA A 148 2.15 10.58 -13.86
N THR A 149 2.35 9.48 -13.10
CA THR A 149 1.66 8.21 -13.37
C THR A 149 0.15 8.36 -13.30
N PHE A 150 -0.39 8.99 -12.24
CA PHE A 150 -1.82 9.26 -12.12
C PHE A 150 -2.37 10.05 -13.32
N MET A 151 -1.71 11.13 -13.71
CA MET A 151 -2.13 11.95 -14.85
C MET A 151 -2.24 11.10 -16.13
N ARG A 152 -1.23 10.26 -16.39
CA ARG A 152 -1.21 9.42 -17.58
C ARG A 152 -2.28 8.32 -17.53
N LEU A 153 -2.50 7.70 -16.38
CA LEU A 153 -3.56 6.68 -16.20
C LEU A 153 -4.96 7.24 -16.45
N PHE A 154 -5.25 8.43 -15.92
CA PHE A 154 -6.52 9.11 -16.15
C PHE A 154 -6.69 9.47 -17.63
N GLN A 155 -5.63 9.97 -18.27
CA GLN A 155 -5.65 10.28 -19.70
C GLN A 155 -5.93 9.04 -20.56
N LEU A 156 -5.23 7.91 -20.32
CA LEU A 156 -5.46 6.65 -21.04
C LEU A 156 -6.89 6.12 -20.84
N SER A 157 -7.49 6.42 -19.69
CA SER A 157 -8.87 6.03 -19.37
C SER A 157 -9.93 7.03 -19.89
N ASN A 158 -9.53 8.05 -20.65
CA ASN A 158 -10.39 9.17 -21.07
C ASN A 158 -11.13 9.84 -19.90
N ARG A 159 -10.45 10.00 -18.76
CA ARG A 159 -10.97 10.67 -17.56
C ARG A 159 -10.18 11.93 -17.28
N ASP A 160 -10.87 12.97 -16.83
CA ASP A 160 -10.24 14.17 -16.32
C ASP A 160 -9.79 13.94 -14.86
N ILE A 161 -8.50 14.11 -14.60
CA ILE A 161 -7.94 14.00 -13.25
C ILE A 161 -8.38 15.14 -12.32
N LEU A 162 -8.79 16.29 -12.86
CA LEU A 162 -9.31 17.40 -12.07
C LEU A 162 -10.74 17.17 -11.61
N SER A 163 -11.43 16.22 -12.21
CA SER A 163 -12.75 15.77 -11.78
C SER A 163 -12.61 14.67 -10.73
N GLN A 164 -13.53 14.63 -9.76
CA GLN A 164 -13.57 13.54 -8.78
C GLN A 164 -13.80 12.21 -9.51
N GLY A 165 -12.96 11.22 -9.26
CA GLY A 165 -13.04 9.95 -9.96
C GLY A 165 -11.95 8.96 -9.61
N ARG A 166 -11.98 7.79 -10.26
CA ARG A 166 -10.97 6.75 -10.11
C ARG A 166 -10.68 6.00 -11.40
N VAL A 167 -9.50 5.40 -11.47
CA VAL A 167 -9.08 4.45 -12.50
C VAL A 167 -8.68 3.15 -11.79
N GLU A 168 -9.23 2.02 -12.23
CA GLU A 168 -8.90 0.70 -11.71
C GLU A 168 -8.00 -0.02 -12.71
N VAL A 169 -6.95 -0.69 -12.21
CA VAL A 169 -6.03 -1.51 -13.01
C VAL A 169 -5.93 -2.87 -12.36
N CYS A 170 -6.37 -3.90 -13.08
CA CYS A 170 -6.37 -5.30 -12.68
C CYS A 170 -5.21 -6.01 -13.40
N PRO A 171 -4.11 -6.36 -12.69
CA PRO A 171 -2.92 -6.94 -13.32
C PRO A 171 -3.19 -8.18 -14.17
N ASP A 172 -4.12 -9.03 -13.76
CA ASP A 172 -4.44 -10.29 -14.46
C ASP A 172 -5.12 -10.06 -15.82
N THR A 173 -5.81 -8.95 -16.01
CA THR A 173 -6.53 -8.64 -17.26
C THR A 173 -5.82 -7.57 -18.08
N ASP A 174 -5.37 -6.50 -17.42
CA ASP A 174 -5.01 -5.25 -18.07
C ASP A 174 -3.51 -5.16 -18.40
N LEU A 175 -2.71 -6.13 -17.95
CA LEU A 175 -1.26 -6.18 -18.20
C LEU A 175 -0.85 -7.34 -19.12
N SER A 176 -1.82 -7.97 -19.81
CA SER A 176 -1.52 -9.00 -20.80
C SER A 176 -0.76 -8.42 -21.99
N GLU A 177 0.31 -9.08 -22.45
CA GLU A 177 1.26 -8.51 -23.42
C GLU A 177 0.71 -8.32 -24.85
N ALA A 178 -0.56 -8.64 -25.08
CA ALA A 178 -1.19 -8.63 -26.39
C ALA A 178 -1.42 -7.21 -26.95
N GLU A 179 -1.69 -6.22 -26.11
CA GLU A 179 -2.08 -4.88 -26.55
C GLU A 179 -1.00 -3.81 -26.21
N PRO A 180 -0.72 -2.84 -27.10
CA PRO A 180 0.23 -1.75 -26.83
C PRO A 180 -0.11 -0.95 -25.57
N ASP A 181 -1.40 -0.67 -25.33
CA ASP A 181 -1.87 0.08 -24.16
C ASP A 181 -1.55 -0.67 -22.85
N HIS A 182 -1.56 -2.00 -22.86
CA HIS A 182 -1.18 -2.82 -21.71
C HIS A 182 0.32 -2.73 -21.40
N LYS A 183 1.17 -2.58 -22.43
CA LYS A 183 2.62 -2.36 -22.24
C LYS A 183 2.88 -1.00 -21.60
N GLU A 184 2.19 0.04 -22.05
CA GLU A 184 2.29 1.36 -21.43
C GLU A 184 1.79 1.32 -19.98
N LEU A 185 0.66 0.68 -19.72
CA LEU A 185 0.10 0.52 -18.38
C LEU A 185 1.08 -0.19 -17.43
N ARG A 186 1.72 -1.27 -17.91
CA ARG A 186 2.76 -1.99 -17.17
C ARG A 186 3.94 -1.09 -16.85
N ALA A 187 4.43 -0.31 -17.82
CA ALA A 187 5.52 0.64 -17.59
C ALA A 187 5.15 1.68 -16.53
N LEU A 188 3.95 2.26 -16.60
CA LEU A 188 3.46 3.23 -15.63
C LEU A 188 3.44 2.68 -14.20
N LEU A 189 2.93 1.46 -14.01
CA LEU A 189 2.93 0.80 -12.70
C LEU A 189 4.35 0.49 -12.19
N LEU A 190 5.25 0.05 -13.07
CA LEU A 190 6.64 -0.22 -12.72
C LEU A 190 7.47 1.05 -12.47
N HIS A 191 7.00 2.22 -12.92
CA HIS A 191 7.63 3.51 -12.62
C HIS A 191 7.04 4.18 -11.37
N ASP A 192 5.79 3.87 -11.00
CA ASP A 192 5.16 4.42 -9.80
C ASP A 192 5.82 3.90 -8.51
N PRO A 193 6.37 4.78 -7.66
CA PRO A 193 7.12 4.36 -6.47
C PRO A 193 6.25 3.62 -5.43
N PHE A 194 4.95 3.88 -5.36
CA PHE A 194 4.06 3.24 -4.40
C PHE A 194 3.62 1.86 -4.90
N ALA A 195 3.26 1.74 -6.18
CA ALA A 195 2.95 0.45 -6.80
C ALA A 195 4.17 -0.48 -6.72
N ARG A 196 5.37 0.00 -7.08
CA ARG A 196 6.62 -0.73 -6.87
C ARG A 196 6.86 -1.11 -5.42
N GLY A 197 6.57 -0.20 -4.49
CA GLY A 197 6.68 -0.47 -3.05
C GLY A 197 5.83 -1.66 -2.61
N VAL A 198 4.59 -1.75 -3.12
CA VAL A 198 3.69 -2.87 -2.86
C VAL A 198 4.18 -4.16 -3.53
N LEU A 199 4.61 -4.10 -4.79
CA LEU A 199 5.15 -5.29 -5.46
C LEU A 199 6.41 -5.83 -4.77
N ALA A 200 7.30 -4.94 -4.32
CA ALA A 200 8.47 -5.31 -3.55
C ALA A 200 8.12 -5.90 -2.18
N LEU A 201 7.07 -5.40 -1.51
CA LEU A 201 6.54 -6.00 -0.29
C LEU A 201 6.10 -7.46 -0.55
N LEU A 202 5.28 -7.69 -1.58
CA LEU A 202 4.78 -9.03 -1.93
C LEU A 202 5.91 -9.99 -2.30
N HIS A 203 6.94 -9.52 -2.98
CA HIS A 203 8.11 -10.32 -3.31
C HIS A 203 8.91 -10.72 -2.07
N HIS A 204 9.29 -9.75 -1.24
CA HIS A 204 10.21 -9.97 -0.11
C HIS A 204 9.54 -10.67 1.08
N HIS A 205 8.23 -10.48 1.27
CA HIS A 205 7.46 -11.06 2.38
C HIS A 205 6.41 -12.07 1.87
N ALA A 206 6.70 -12.74 0.74
CA ALA A 206 5.76 -13.63 0.07
C ALA A 206 5.17 -14.69 0.99
N GLN A 207 6.00 -15.36 1.79
CA GLN A 207 5.56 -16.40 2.73
C GLN A 207 4.65 -15.83 3.81
N ASP A 208 5.00 -14.67 4.37
CA ASP A 208 4.27 -14.05 5.48
C ASP A 208 2.93 -13.46 5.05
N LEU A 209 2.85 -13.01 3.80
CA LEU A 209 1.63 -12.52 3.18
C LEU A 209 0.73 -13.65 2.68
N GLY A 210 1.16 -14.91 2.82
CA GLY A 210 0.42 -16.08 2.33
C GLY A 210 0.38 -16.15 0.81
N HIS A 211 1.49 -15.78 0.15
CA HIS A 211 1.62 -15.67 -1.29
C HIS A 211 0.56 -14.77 -1.94
N ALA A 212 0.21 -13.68 -1.25
CA ALA A 212 -0.72 -12.69 -1.79
C ALA A 212 -0.19 -12.07 -3.09
N PHE A 213 -1.12 -11.66 -3.95
CA PHE A 213 -0.87 -10.93 -5.19
C PHE A 213 -1.78 -9.71 -5.27
N VAL A 214 -1.42 -8.75 -6.14
CA VAL A 214 -2.27 -7.59 -6.37
C VAL A 214 -3.45 -7.99 -7.26
N LYS A 215 -4.65 -7.92 -6.70
CA LYS A 215 -5.90 -8.10 -7.46
C LYS A 215 -6.23 -6.87 -8.29
N ARG A 216 -6.05 -5.69 -7.71
CA ARG A 216 -6.19 -4.40 -8.42
C ARG A 216 -5.48 -3.26 -7.72
N PHE A 217 -5.04 -2.30 -8.52
CA PHE A 217 -4.71 -0.95 -8.11
C PHE A 217 -5.89 -0.04 -8.41
N VAL A 218 -6.18 0.90 -7.51
CA VAL A 218 -7.25 1.89 -7.68
C VAL A 218 -6.68 3.28 -7.43
N PHE A 219 -6.51 4.02 -8.51
CA PHE A 219 -5.97 5.37 -8.54
C PHE A 219 -7.12 6.35 -8.41
N ILE A 220 -7.15 7.14 -7.34
CA ILE A 220 -8.27 8.00 -6.97
C ILE A 220 -7.85 9.47 -7.04
N SER A 221 -8.66 10.28 -7.70
CA SER A 221 -8.62 11.74 -7.59
C SER A 221 -9.84 12.22 -6.81
N GLU A 222 -9.63 13.05 -5.79
CA GLU A 222 -10.72 13.75 -5.10
C GLU A 222 -11.24 14.96 -5.89
N GLY A 223 -10.66 15.22 -7.06
CA GLY A 223 -10.96 16.37 -7.89
C GLY A 223 -10.35 17.66 -7.35
N TRP A 224 -10.53 18.73 -8.11
CA TRP A 224 -10.11 20.07 -7.75
C TRP A 224 -11.18 21.09 -8.12
N GLU A 225 -11.73 21.76 -7.13
CA GLU A 225 -12.61 22.90 -7.32
C GLU A 225 -11.77 24.17 -7.49
N GLY A 226 -11.34 24.41 -8.73
CA GLY A 226 -10.58 25.61 -9.07
C GLY A 226 -11.37 26.90 -8.86
N ARG A 227 -10.67 27.98 -8.51
CA ARG A 227 -11.24 29.33 -8.57
C ARG A 227 -11.05 29.87 -9.99
N ALA A 228 -11.92 30.78 -10.43
CA ALA A 228 -11.95 31.33 -11.80
C ALA A 228 -10.63 31.96 -12.29
N ALA A 229 -9.67 32.25 -11.40
CA ALA A 229 -8.36 32.83 -11.72
C ALA A 229 -7.17 31.88 -11.53
N SER A 230 -7.40 30.59 -11.23
CA SER A 230 -6.32 29.65 -10.92
C SER A 230 -5.73 29.03 -12.19
N ALA A 231 -4.39 28.98 -12.28
CA ALA A 231 -3.65 28.35 -13.39
C ALA A 231 -3.64 26.80 -13.33
N GLY A 232 -4.28 26.20 -12.33
CA GLY A 232 -4.30 24.77 -12.02
C GLY A 232 -4.13 24.53 -10.51
N PRO A 233 -4.34 23.30 -10.02
CA PRO A 233 -4.10 22.96 -8.63
C PRO A 233 -2.62 22.90 -8.31
N SER A 234 -2.23 23.40 -7.14
CA SER A 234 -0.97 23.01 -6.51
C SER A 234 -0.98 21.52 -6.12
N VAL A 235 0.21 20.99 -5.83
CA VAL A 235 0.37 19.58 -5.39
C VAL A 235 -0.46 19.26 -4.14
N LEU A 236 -0.67 20.25 -3.27
CA LEU A 236 -1.45 20.11 -2.03
C LEU A 236 -2.96 20.24 -2.24
N GLU A 237 -3.40 20.88 -3.33
CA GLU A 237 -4.82 21.12 -3.61
C GLU A 237 -5.49 19.95 -4.34
N LEU A 238 -4.76 19.28 -5.24
CA LEU A 238 -5.26 18.08 -5.91
C LEU A 238 -4.87 16.83 -5.12
N ARG A 239 -5.78 16.33 -4.28
CA ARG A 239 -5.57 15.13 -3.46
C ARG A 239 -5.69 13.87 -4.33
N LEU A 240 -4.58 13.14 -4.42
CA LEU A 240 -4.48 11.88 -5.14
C LEU A 240 -4.20 10.75 -4.15
N ASN A 241 -4.98 9.67 -4.23
CA ASN A 241 -4.88 8.54 -3.32
C ASN A 241 -4.75 7.22 -4.11
N LEU A 242 -4.04 6.25 -3.56
CA LEU A 242 -3.93 4.90 -4.12
C LEU A 242 -4.55 3.90 -3.14
N VAL A 243 -5.41 3.02 -3.65
CA VAL A 243 -5.86 1.81 -2.94
C VAL A 243 -5.35 0.59 -3.69
N VAL A 244 -4.88 -0.42 -2.95
CA VAL A 244 -4.49 -1.72 -3.51
C VAL A 244 -5.25 -2.82 -2.78
N GLU A 245 -5.94 -3.66 -3.55
CA GLU A 245 -6.57 -4.88 -3.06
C GLU A 245 -5.63 -6.06 -3.29
N LEU A 246 -5.34 -6.80 -2.23
CA LEU A 246 -4.61 -8.05 -2.28
C LEU A 246 -5.57 -9.23 -2.29
N ALA A 247 -5.24 -10.26 -3.07
CA ALA A 247 -5.91 -11.55 -3.08
C ALA A 247 -4.88 -12.67 -2.86
N ARG A 248 -5.36 -13.87 -2.54
CA ARG A 248 -4.53 -15.06 -2.31
C ARG A 248 -4.93 -16.20 -3.25
N PRO A 249 -4.02 -17.16 -3.48
CA PRO A 249 -4.36 -18.39 -4.17
C PRO A 249 -5.53 -19.09 -3.47
N GLY A 250 -6.65 -19.25 -4.19
CA GLY A 250 -7.88 -19.82 -3.64
C GLY A 250 -9.01 -18.83 -3.36
N ASP A 251 -8.74 -17.52 -3.34
CA ASP A 251 -9.79 -16.49 -3.21
C ASP A 251 -10.69 -16.41 -4.48
N ASN A 252 -10.22 -16.99 -5.60
CA ASN A 252 -10.95 -17.11 -6.86
C ASN A 252 -11.23 -18.59 -7.17
N ALA A 253 -12.42 -19.09 -6.81
CA ALA A 253 -13.00 -20.25 -7.47
C ALA A 253 -13.43 -19.83 -8.90
N GLY A 254 -12.47 -19.78 -9.82
CA GLY A 254 -12.69 -19.46 -11.24
C GLY A 254 -11.45 -18.92 -11.95
N VAL A 255 -10.63 -19.84 -12.50
CA VAL A 255 -9.73 -19.78 -13.69
C VAL A 255 -9.11 -18.39 -14.02
N VAL A 256 -7.78 -18.15 -14.03
CA VAL A 256 -6.74 -18.65 -14.98
C VAL A 256 -5.31 -18.29 -14.46
N LYS A 257 -4.40 -19.28 -14.58
CA LYS A 257 -2.91 -19.33 -14.66
C LYS A 257 -2.00 -18.30 -13.97
N ALA A 258 -1.19 -18.86 -13.07
CA ALA A 258 -0.11 -18.28 -12.26
C ALA A 258 1.15 -17.76 -13.00
N ASP A 259 1.08 -17.41 -14.29
CA ASP A 259 2.29 -17.07 -15.07
C ASP A 259 2.58 -15.56 -15.17
N ILE A 260 1.57 -14.68 -15.08
CA ILE A 260 1.75 -13.22 -15.22
C ILE A 260 2.47 -12.62 -13.99
N SER A 261 2.19 -13.14 -12.80
CA SER A 261 2.77 -12.63 -11.55
C SER A 261 4.27 -12.90 -11.43
N LYS A 262 4.79 -13.97 -12.04
CA LYS A 262 6.24 -14.27 -12.01
C LYS A 262 7.05 -13.32 -12.89
N GLU A 263 6.50 -12.90 -14.02
CA GLU A 263 7.18 -12.04 -14.99
C GLU A 263 7.14 -10.55 -14.62
N LEU A 264 6.09 -10.10 -13.91
CA LEU A 264 6.05 -8.79 -13.27
C LEU A 264 7.06 -8.67 -12.12
N LEU A 265 7.32 -9.77 -11.41
CA LEU A 265 8.29 -9.83 -10.31
C LEU A 265 9.75 -9.99 -10.79
N ALA A 266 9.97 -10.60 -11.97
CA ALA A 266 11.32 -10.78 -12.53
C ALA A 266 11.99 -9.47 -13.01
N ASN A 267 11.20 -8.41 -13.20
CA ASN A 267 11.65 -7.09 -13.67
C ASN A 267 11.71 -6.03 -12.55
N LEU A 268 11.61 -6.42 -11.28
CA LEU A 268 11.75 -5.56 -10.10
C LEU A 268 13.12 -5.73 -9.44
#